data_AF-A0A2D6ACR7-F1
#
_entry.id   AF-A0A2D6ACR7-F1
#
_cell.length_a   1.000
_cell.length_b   1.000
_cell.length_c   1.000
_cell.angle_alpha   90.00
_cell.angle_beta   90.00
_cell.angle_gamma   90.00
#
_symmetry.space_group_name_H-M   'P 1'
#
loop_
_entity.id
_entity.type
_entity.pdbx_description
1 polymer ?
#
loop_
_entity_poly.entity_id
_entity_poly.type
_entity_poly.pdbx_seq_one_letter_code
_entity_poly.pdbx_strand_id
1 'polypeptide(L)'
;MRGCTYDFVYVSVQVLKVCLVPLAVTLFVVAPHYWGVLPLLFLLVLRLPKCNTCARSGCASGKQPKTKRAFVACVRRGLQPVGSGWSFYLKRDAPSQIFYTRQFRGRKNEWWKSGTSIQEVADYYRLQYNKAFPSLPSISEITIGAWIWTGSHGSSGDTGAPSNACFKEIEYVALDKRIRVVPYALFDVKQALGIVRVSFDVEKMADNFTLHKRKIEYDALAVREWLRPSYQRAIFIGKHAVFLQWSKEKRVEVEEHEDPHCCSRFCLWLQSDPCNAACGCCIESEEKYASRVSLYEVNQFVPSVWRWTLPALFGYGHRNYEMFCALPKRVDLTEFFEKMVVNLLRMHEDIGGRSEIRFSKHVVFLDLSLTANFDKPFRVMESLGVLAYTLHKGKFEPSVASSMRKMSNKELYSYAKQVESKKIKF
;
A
#
# COMPACT_ATOMS: atom_id res chain seq x y z
N MET A 1 20.22 9.62 35.92
CA MET A 1 18.85 9.05 35.98
C MET A 1 17.87 10.21 36.17
N ARG A 2 17.12 10.60 35.14
CA ARG A 2 16.04 11.60 35.25
C ARG A 2 14.72 10.84 35.07
N GLY A 3 13.90 10.84 36.12
CA GLY A 3 12.60 10.18 36.14
C GLY A 3 11.68 10.75 35.07
N CYS A 4 11.09 9.86 34.28
CA CYS A 4 10.08 10.21 33.30
C CYS A 4 8.73 10.30 34.03
N THR A 5 8.39 11.47 34.56
CA THR A 5 7.03 11.75 35.03
C THR A 5 6.14 11.88 33.81
N TYR A 6 5.31 10.87 33.55
CA TYR A 6 4.25 10.96 32.56
C TYR A 6 3.26 12.01 33.02
N ASP A 7 3.22 13.12 32.28
CA ASP A 7 2.34 14.26 32.52
C ASP A 7 0.88 13.80 32.56
N PHE A 8 0.12 14.21 33.59
CA PHE A 8 -1.30 13.91 33.75
C PHE A 8 -2.11 14.34 32.51
N VAL A 9 -1.64 15.37 31.81
CA VAL A 9 -2.17 15.82 30.52
C VAL A 9 -2.01 14.77 29.43
N TYR A 10 -0.89 14.03 29.39
CA TYR A 10 -0.66 12.96 28.43
C TYR A 10 -1.63 11.78 28.67
N VAL A 11 -1.79 11.36 29.92
CA VAL A 11 -2.72 10.27 30.29
C VAL A 11 -4.17 10.68 29.98
N SER A 12 -4.59 11.88 30.36
CA SER A 12 -5.95 12.40 30.11
C SER A 12 -6.25 12.50 28.60
N VAL A 13 -5.28 12.91 27.79
CA VAL A 13 -5.41 12.98 26.33
C VAL A 13 -5.45 11.59 25.69
N GLN A 14 -4.77 10.60 26.24
CA GLN A 14 -4.87 9.21 25.75
C GLN A 14 -6.18 8.54 26.16
N VAL A 15 -6.68 8.80 27.37
CA VAL A 15 -8.01 8.34 27.83
C VAL A 15 -9.12 8.95 26.96
N LEU A 16 -9.04 10.25 26.62
CA LEU A 16 -9.98 10.86 25.67
C LEU A 16 -9.92 10.20 24.28
N LYS A 17 -8.73 9.84 23.78
CA LYS A 17 -8.56 9.19 22.46
C LYS A 17 -9.13 7.78 22.41
N VAL A 18 -8.88 6.99 23.46
CA VAL A 18 -9.29 5.58 23.54
C VAL A 18 -10.80 5.46 23.80
N CYS A 19 -11.40 6.40 24.52
CA CYS A 19 -12.83 6.33 24.81
C CYS A 19 -13.69 7.07 23.76
N LEU A 20 -13.30 8.27 23.31
CA LEU A 20 -14.19 9.10 22.48
C LEU A 20 -14.24 8.69 21.02
N VAL A 21 -13.16 8.16 20.44
CA VAL A 21 -13.16 7.80 19.02
C VAL A 21 -13.94 6.50 18.77
N PRO A 22 -13.79 5.42 19.58
CA PRO A 22 -14.69 4.27 19.48
C PRO A 22 -16.13 4.64 19.83
N LEU A 23 -16.37 5.44 20.88
CA LEU A 23 -17.70 5.94 21.23
C LEU A 23 -18.31 6.75 20.07
N ALA A 24 -17.53 7.53 19.34
CA ALA A 24 -18.00 8.28 18.18
C ALA A 24 -18.29 7.42 16.96
N VAL A 25 -17.50 6.36 16.71
CA VAL A 25 -17.79 5.38 15.67
C VAL A 25 -19.03 4.59 16.04
N THR A 26 -19.19 4.20 17.30
CA THR A 26 -20.41 3.57 17.81
C THR A 26 -21.61 4.51 17.72
N LEU A 27 -21.49 5.78 18.11
CA LEU A 27 -22.54 6.79 17.96
C LEU A 27 -22.87 7.08 16.49
N PHE A 28 -21.87 7.02 15.59
CA PHE A 28 -22.07 7.15 14.15
C PHE A 28 -22.88 6.00 13.57
N VAL A 29 -22.62 4.77 14.04
CA VAL A 29 -23.33 3.56 13.59
C VAL A 29 -24.72 3.43 14.23
N VAL A 30 -24.88 3.84 15.49
CA VAL A 30 -26.08 3.57 16.30
C VAL A 30 -27.04 4.77 16.35
N ALA A 31 -26.55 6.00 16.16
CA ALA A 31 -27.35 7.23 16.29
C ALA A 31 -27.02 8.23 15.17
N PRO A 32 -27.50 7.99 13.93
CA PRO A 32 -27.18 8.76 12.73
C PRO A 32 -27.68 10.22 12.74
N HIS A 33 -28.15 10.75 13.87
CA HIS A 33 -28.56 12.15 14.03
C HIS A 33 -27.47 13.00 14.70
N TYR A 34 -26.40 12.40 15.22
CA TYR A 34 -25.29 13.09 15.92
C TYR A 34 -24.18 13.63 14.99
N TRP A 35 -24.56 14.17 13.83
CA TRP A 35 -23.61 14.78 12.88
C TRP A 35 -22.81 15.96 13.50
N GLY A 36 -23.32 16.58 14.56
CA GLY A 36 -22.65 17.70 15.25
C GLY A 36 -21.40 17.32 16.07
N VAL A 37 -21.21 16.04 16.43
CA VAL A 37 -20.05 15.60 17.24
C VAL A 37 -18.82 15.33 16.35
N LEU A 38 -19.05 14.98 15.09
CA LEU A 38 -18.02 14.73 14.07
C LEU A 38 -17.06 15.93 13.86
N PRO A 39 -17.56 17.18 13.67
CA PRO A 39 -16.72 18.36 13.59
C PRO A 39 -15.88 18.59 14.84
N LEU A 40 -16.42 18.31 16.03
CA LEU A 40 -15.74 18.54 17.31
C LEU A 40 -14.59 17.55 17.54
N LEU A 41 -14.82 16.28 17.19
CA LEU A 41 -13.78 15.23 17.17
C LEU A 41 -12.74 15.50 16.11
N PHE A 42 -13.16 15.95 14.93
CA PHE A 42 -12.26 16.37 13.85
C PHE A 42 -11.37 17.53 14.32
N LEU A 43 -11.94 18.53 15.00
CA LEU A 43 -11.20 19.65 15.59
C LEU A 43 -10.24 19.21 16.71
N LEU A 44 -10.59 18.20 17.51
CA LEU A 44 -9.73 17.62 18.55
C LEU A 44 -8.55 16.82 17.96
N VAL A 45 -8.79 16.01 16.93
CA VAL A 45 -7.74 15.29 16.17
C VAL A 45 -6.80 16.29 15.49
N LEU A 46 -7.35 17.40 14.95
CA LEU A 46 -6.59 18.51 14.38
C LEU A 46 -5.80 19.33 15.42
N ARG A 47 -6.03 19.17 16.72
CA ARG A 47 -5.30 19.90 17.79
C ARG A 47 -4.12 19.14 18.37
N LEU A 48 -3.84 17.91 17.93
CA LEU A 48 -2.71 17.11 18.42
C LEU A 48 -1.37 17.61 17.81
N PRO A 49 -0.45 18.22 18.58
CA PRO A 49 0.72 18.91 18.03
C PRO A 49 1.66 17.99 17.23
N LYS A 50 1.85 16.73 17.66
CA LYS A 50 2.67 15.73 16.94
C LYS A 50 1.97 15.10 15.72
N CYS A 51 0.64 14.95 15.75
CA CYS A 51 -0.11 14.52 14.57
C CYS A 51 -0.16 15.64 13.53
N ASN A 52 -0.22 16.90 13.98
CA ASN A 52 -0.03 18.07 13.12
C ASN A 52 1.37 18.13 12.53
N THR A 53 2.43 17.75 13.24
CA THR A 53 3.78 17.77 12.65
C THR A 53 3.95 16.72 11.56
N CYS A 54 3.30 15.55 11.61
CA CYS A 54 3.41 14.48 10.58
C CYS A 54 2.31 14.51 9.50
N ALA A 55 1.09 14.93 9.84
CA ALA A 55 0.06 15.24 8.86
C ALA A 55 0.42 16.52 8.08
N ARG A 56 1.08 17.49 8.75
CA ARG A 56 1.69 18.66 8.13
C ARG A 56 3.22 18.59 8.01
N SER A 57 3.90 17.43 7.97
CA SER A 57 5.40 17.35 7.87
C SER A 57 5.94 17.78 6.49
N GLY A 58 5.36 18.83 5.92
CA GLY A 58 6.06 20.05 5.52
C GLY A 58 5.47 20.70 4.27
N CYS A 59 4.24 20.35 3.89
CA CYS A 59 3.53 20.97 2.78
C CYS A 59 3.37 22.52 2.87
N ALA A 60 3.56 23.16 4.02
CA ALA A 60 3.50 24.63 4.16
C ALA A 60 4.88 25.30 4.32
N SER A 61 5.85 24.63 4.94
CA SER A 61 7.20 25.15 5.19
C SER A 61 8.23 24.35 4.40
N GLY A 62 8.59 24.83 3.23
CA GLY A 62 9.59 24.20 2.37
C GLY A 62 9.56 24.74 0.95
N LYS A 63 10.65 24.58 0.20
CA LYS A 63 10.70 25.00 -1.21
C LYS A 63 9.73 24.16 -2.04
N GLN A 64 9.03 24.81 -2.97
CA GLN A 64 8.05 24.16 -3.85
C GLN A 64 8.30 24.58 -5.29
N PRO A 65 9.32 24.01 -5.94
CA PRO A 65 9.67 24.38 -7.30
C PRO A 65 8.49 24.15 -8.25
N LYS A 66 8.17 25.13 -9.09
CA LYS A 66 7.16 25.01 -10.16
C LYS A 66 7.80 24.64 -11.51
N THR A 67 9.11 24.91 -11.65
CA THR A 67 9.86 24.75 -12.90
C THR A 67 10.97 23.72 -12.75
N LYS A 68 11.39 23.13 -13.88
CA LYS A 68 12.50 22.16 -13.93
C LYS A 68 13.79 22.77 -13.39
N ARG A 69 14.09 24.02 -13.75
CA ARG A 69 15.27 24.75 -13.25
C ARG A 69 15.26 24.86 -11.72
N ALA A 70 14.14 25.26 -11.13
CA ALA A 70 14.02 25.38 -9.68
C ALA A 70 14.11 24.02 -8.97
N PHE A 71 13.53 22.96 -9.56
CA PHE A 71 13.63 21.59 -9.06
C PHE A 71 15.09 21.13 -9.00
N VAL A 72 15.80 21.21 -10.13
CA VAL A 72 17.20 20.79 -10.24
C VAL A 72 18.09 21.61 -9.31
N ALA A 73 17.82 22.92 -9.17
CA ALA A 73 18.55 23.76 -8.23
C ALA A 73 18.37 23.32 -6.77
N CYS A 74 17.18 22.84 -6.37
CA CYS A 74 16.96 22.30 -5.02
C CYS A 74 17.77 21.01 -4.80
N VAL A 75 17.70 20.06 -5.76
CA VAL A 75 18.45 18.79 -5.67
C VAL A 75 19.97 19.04 -5.61
N ARG A 76 20.50 19.95 -6.44
CA ARG A 76 21.94 20.27 -6.47
C ARG A 76 22.47 20.89 -5.17
N ARG A 77 21.59 21.56 -4.42
CA ARG A 77 21.85 22.10 -3.08
C ARG A 77 21.77 21.04 -1.97
N GLY A 78 21.55 19.77 -2.32
CA GLY A 78 21.44 18.67 -1.36
C GLY A 78 20.05 18.51 -0.73
N LEU A 79 19.03 19.25 -1.21
CA LEU A 79 17.67 19.07 -0.70
C LEU A 79 17.05 17.80 -1.30
N GLN A 80 16.44 16.98 -0.44
CA GLN A 80 15.78 15.75 -0.85
C GLN A 80 14.36 16.03 -1.37
N PRO A 81 14.00 15.54 -2.58
CA PRO A 81 12.65 15.68 -3.11
C PRO A 81 11.64 14.86 -2.32
N VAL A 82 10.50 15.47 -2.02
CA VAL A 82 9.38 14.85 -1.30
C VAL A 82 8.12 14.94 -2.14
N GLY A 83 7.53 13.78 -2.43
CA GLY A 83 6.22 13.66 -3.08
C GLY A 83 5.08 13.96 -2.12
N SER A 84 4.16 12.99 -1.98
CA SER A 84 2.99 13.11 -1.10
C SER A 84 3.28 12.90 0.39
N GLY A 85 4.53 12.55 0.77
CA GLY A 85 4.94 12.43 2.18
C GLY A 85 4.55 11.12 2.89
N TRP A 86 3.91 10.18 2.21
CA TRP A 86 3.43 8.91 2.79
C TRP A 86 4.52 8.10 3.50
N SER A 87 5.73 8.01 2.94
CA SER A 87 6.81 7.27 3.59
C SER A 87 7.24 7.87 4.93
N PHE A 88 7.13 9.20 5.10
CA PHE A 88 7.44 9.83 6.38
C PHE A 88 6.39 9.50 7.42
N TYR A 89 5.13 9.50 7.01
CA TYR A 89 4.03 9.07 7.86
C TYR A 89 4.21 7.62 8.31
N LEU A 90 4.51 6.71 7.38
CA LEU A 90 4.65 5.27 7.67
C LEU A 90 5.90 4.96 8.50
N LYS A 91 7.02 5.66 8.26
CA LYS A 91 8.26 5.51 9.03
C LYS A 91 8.26 6.26 10.36
N ARG A 92 7.40 7.28 10.48
CA ARG A 92 7.43 8.29 11.55
C ARG A 92 8.78 9.00 11.63
N ASP A 93 9.38 9.24 10.47
CA ASP A 93 10.69 9.87 10.30
C ASP A 93 10.69 10.75 9.06
N ALA A 94 11.29 11.94 9.17
CA ALA A 94 11.37 12.91 8.08
C ALA A 94 12.79 13.52 8.01
N PRO A 95 13.39 13.62 6.82
CA PRO A 95 14.68 14.26 6.64
C PRO A 95 14.60 15.76 6.96
N SER A 96 15.70 16.33 7.44
CA SER A 96 15.80 17.76 7.79
C SER A 96 15.91 18.69 6.58
N GLN A 97 16.44 18.21 5.45
CA GLN A 97 16.68 19.00 4.25
C GLN A 97 15.81 18.52 3.08
N ILE A 98 14.64 19.12 2.92
CA ILE A 98 13.63 18.66 1.97
C ILE A 98 13.03 19.79 1.11
N PHE A 99 12.45 19.42 -0.02
CA PHE A 99 11.57 20.28 -0.80
C PHE A 99 10.41 19.46 -1.39
N TYR A 100 9.26 20.10 -1.63
CA TYR A 100 8.04 19.40 -2.07
C TYR A 100 7.85 19.49 -3.57
N THR A 101 7.60 18.34 -4.19
CA THR A 101 7.42 18.25 -5.64
C THR A 101 5.99 18.53 -6.08
N ARG A 102 5.01 18.66 -5.17
CA ARG A 102 3.58 18.84 -5.49
C ARG A 102 3.26 19.98 -6.47
N GLN A 103 4.06 21.05 -6.47
CA GLN A 103 3.90 22.19 -7.39
C GLN A 103 4.64 21.97 -8.74
N PHE A 104 5.56 21.01 -8.79
CA PHE A 104 6.21 20.50 -9.98
C PHE A 104 5.37 19.36 -10.60
N ARG A 105 4.14 19.70 -11.01
CA ARG A 105 3.12 18.77 -11.52
C ARG A 105 2.69 19.07 -12.95
N GLY A 106 2.01 18.11 -13.55
CA GLY A 106 1.42 18.18 -14.90
C GLY A 106 2.29 17.57 -15.98
N ARG A 107 1.75 17.58 -17.19
CA ARG A 107 2.33 16.99 -18.41
C ARG A 107 2.86 18.09 -19.35
N LYS A 108 3.96 17.80 -20.04
CA LYS A 108 4.43 18.57 -21.20
C LYS A 108 4.92 17.60 -22.27
N ASN A 109 4.31 17.63 -23.44
CA ASN A 109 4.50 16.62 -24.49
C ASN A 109 4.22 15.21 -23.93
N GLU A 110 5.08 14.22 -24.16
CA GLU A 110 4.94 12.87 -23.60
C GLU A 110 5.40 12.72 -22.13
N TRP A 111 5.87 13.80 -21.50
CA TRP A 111 6.52 13.74 -20.19
C TRP A 111 5.64 14.22 -19.05
N TRP A 112 5.59 13.42 -17.98
CA TRP A 112 4.95 13.77 -16.72
C TRP A 112 5.98 14.19 -15.68
N LYS A 113 5.76 15.34 -15.04
CA LYS A 113 6.64 15.81 -13.98
C LYS A 113 6.48 14.95 -12.72
N SER A 114 7.58 14.75 -11.99
CA SER A 114 7.65 13.83 -10.85
C SER A 114 6.71 14.15 -9.68
N GLY A 115 6.18 15.37 -9.60
CA GLY A 115 5.18 15.77 -8.61
C GLY A 115 3.73 15.49 -8.99
N THR A 116 3.47 14.99 -10.19
CA THR A 116 2.12 14.58 -10.61
C THR A 116 1.72 13.30 -9.86
N SER A 117 0.47 13.22 -9.39
CA SER A 117 -0.06 12.00 -8.77
C SER A 117 -0.21 10.85 -9.78
N ILE A 118 -0.14 9.61 -9.33
CA ILE A 118 -0.47 8.43 -10.16
C ILE A 118 -1.90 8.54 -10.66
N GLN A 119 -2.83 8.99 -9.81
CA GLN A 119 -4.23 9.21 -10.13
C GLN A 119 -4.40 10.11 -11.36
N GLU A 120 -3.78 11.30 -11.37
CA GLU A 120 -3.83 12.23 -12.51
C GLU A 120 -3.32 11.60 -13.81
N VAL A 121 -2.30 10.74 -13.73
CA VAL A 121 -1.75 10.04 -14.90
C VAL A 121 -2.69 8.93 -15.37
N ALA A 122 -3.23 8.14 -14.44
CA ALA A 122 -4.16 7.06 -14.75
C ALA A 122 -5.46 7.58 -15.36
N ASP A 123 -6.01 8.67 -14.81
CA ASP A 123 -7.18 9.36 -15.36
C ASP A 123 -6.94 9.83 -16.78
N TYR A 124 -5.78 10.44 -17.05
CA TYR A 124 -5.44 10.87 -18.40
C TYR A 124 -5.45 9.71 -19.40
N TYR A 125 -4.77 8.60 -19.09
CA TYR A 125 -4.71 7.47 -20.04
C TYR A 125 -6.04 6.73 -20.19
N ARG A 126 -6.85 6.65 -19.14
CA ARG A 126 -8.22 6.15 -19.22
C ARG A 126 -9.07 7.02 -20.13
N LEU A 127 -9.12 8.32 -19.88
CA LEU A 127 -10.02 9.24 -20.59
C LEU A 127 -9.61 9.45 -22.05
N GLN A 128 -8.32 9.36 -22.36
CA GLN A 128 -7.81 9.66 -23.72
C GLN A 128 -7.65 8.42 -24.60
N TYR A 129 -7.35 7.26 -24.01
CA TYR A 129 -7.00 6.05 -24.78
C TYR A 129 -7.78 4.81 -24.34
N ASN A 130 -8.66 4.92 -23.34
CA ASN A 130 -9.30 3.79 -22.67
C ASN A 130 -8.26 2.74 -22.20
N LYS A 131 -7.12 3.21 -21.72
CA LYS A 131 -6.02 2.38 -21.19
C LYS A 131 -5.95 2.46 -19.68
N ALA A 132 -5.43 1.42 -19.05
CA ALA A 132 -5.16 1.35 -17.63
C ALA A 132 -3.73 0.88 -17.35
N PHE A 133 -3.20 1.28 -16.20
CA PHE A 133 -1.98 0.65 -15.68
C PHE A 133 -2.26 -0.83 -15.37
N PRO A 134 -1.32 -1.74 -15.66
CA PRO A 134 -1.51 -3.15 -15.30
C PRO A 134 -1.60 -3.40 -13.79
N SER A 135 -0.95 -2.56 -12.99
CA SER A 135 -0.96 -2.61 -11.54
C SER A 135 -0.57 -1.26 -10.95
N LEU A 136 -1.23 -0.81 -9.89
CA LEU A 136 -0.89 0.42 -9.15
C LEU A 136 -0.81 0.18 -7.63
N PRO A 137 0.04 0.92 -6.90
CA PRO A 137 -0.07 0.99 -5.44
C PRO A 137 -1.50 1.36 -5.02
N SER A 138 -1.97 0.78 -3.92
CA SER A 138 -3.35 0.92 -3.44
C SER A 138 -3.78 2.38 -3.17
N ILE A 139 -2.81 3.29 -3.00
CA ILE A 139 -3.01 4.74 -2.82
C ILE A 139 -2.51 5.45 -4.09
N SER A 140 -3.43 5.95 -4.91
CA SER A 140 -3.11 6.58 -6.21
C SER A 140 -2.70 8.07 -6.08
N GLU A 141 -2.86 8.69 -4.91
CA GLU A 141 -2.41 10.06 -4.64
C GLU A 141 -0.89 10.17 -4.43
N ILE A 142 -0.17 9.05 -4.42
CA ILE A 142 1.29 9.03 -4.44
C ILE A 142 1.77 9.74 -5.70
N THR A 143 2.76 10.63 -5.59
CA THR A 143 3.40 11.24 -6.78
C THR A 143 4.21 10.21 -7.55
N ILE A 144 4.24 10.27 -8.88
CA ILE A 144 5.00 9.34 -9.73
C ILE A 144 6.50 9.31 -9.40
N GLY A 145 7.09 10.43 -8.96
CA GLY A 145 8.48 10.47 -8.52
C GLY A 145 8.72 9.61 -7.27
N ALA A 146 7.82 9.70 -6.29
CA ALA A 146 7.87 8.86 -5.10
C ALA A 146 7.61 7.39 -5.46
N TRP A 147 6.64 7.11 -6.34
CA TRP A 147 6.33 5.76 -6.83
C TRP A 147 7.57 5.05 -7.38
N ILE A 148 8.29 5.71 -8.28
CA ILE A 148 9.54 5.20 -8.86
C ILE A 148 10.62 5.05 -7.78
N TRP A 149 10.78 6.07 -6.94
CA TRP A 149 11.86 6.12 -5.94
C TRP A 149 11.77 5.00 -4.91
N THR A 150 10.56 4.72 -4.41
CA THR A 150 10.33 3.68 -3.41
C THR A 150 10.15 2.30 -4.03
N GLY A 151 9.98 2.22 -5.35
CA GLY A 151 9.62 0.98 -6.04
C GLY A 151 8.26 0.45 -5.61
N SER A 152 7.31 1.34 -5.29
CA SER A 152 5.99 0.91 -4.85
C SER A 152 5.30 0.11 -5.96
N HIS A 153 4.57 -0.92 -5.55
CA HIS A 153 3.88 -1.85 -6.45
C HIS A 153 2.42 -1.97 -6.07
N GLY A 154 1.62 -2.48 -7.00
CA GLY A 154 0.26 -2.88 -6.74
C GLY A 154 0.13 -4.37 -6.46
N SER A 155 -1.10 -4.83 -6.53
CA SER A 155 -1.52 -6.20 -6.26
C SER A 155 -1.74 -6.95 -7.57
N SER A 156 -0.70 -7.19 -8.37
CA SER A 156 -0.83 -8.03 -9.56
C SER A 156 -0.90 -9.52 -9.17
N GLY A 157 -1.95 -10.20 -9.61
CA GLY A 157 -2.01 -11.67 -9.64
C GLY A 157 -1.15 -12.25 -10.78
N ASP A 158 -1.34 -13.53 -11.08
CA ASP A 158 -0.49 -14.26 -12.03
C ASP A 158 -0.55 -13.74 -13.47
N THR A 159 -1.65 -13.07 -13.83
CA THR A 159 -1.91 -12.64 -15.22
C THR A 159 -1.70 -11.14 -15.44
N GLY A 160 -1.39 -10.37 -14.38
CA GLY A 160 -1.11 -8.95 -14.46
C GLY A 160 0.37 -8.66 -14.76
N ALA A 161 0.64 -7.62 -15.55
CA ALA A 161 2.00 -7.11 -15.72
C ALA A 161 2.41 -6.24 -14.51
N PRO A 162 3.72 -6.08 -14.23
CA PRO A 162 4.17 -5.23 -13.14
C PRO A 162 3.82 -3.76 -13.39
N SER A 163 3.69 -2.99 -12.31
CA SER A 163 3.35 -1.57 -12.31
C SER A 163 4.21 -0.70 -13.23
N ASN A 164 5.48 -1.06 -13.37
CA ASN A 164 6.47 -0.33 -14.14
C ASN A 164 6.60 -0.79 -15.60
N ALA A 165 5.80 -1.76 -16.07
CA ALA A 165 5.91 -2.33 -17.42
C ALA A 165 5.75 -1.29 -18.54
N CYS A 166 4.99 -0.23 -18.29
CA CYS A 166 4.72 0.83 -19.25
C CYS A 166 5.65 2.05 -19.09
N PHE A 167 6.65 2.02 -18.21
CA PHE A 167 7.56 3.16 -18.05
C PHE A 167 8.58 3.12 -19.20
N LYS A 168 8.66 4.21 -19.97
CA LYS A 168 9.47 4.28 -21.20
C LYS A 168 10.84 4.88 -20.92
N GLU A 169 10.87 6.15 -20.56
CA GLU A 169 12.10 6.88 -20.25
C GLU A 169 11.96 7.66 -18.95
N ILE A 170 13.11 7.91 -18.32
CA ILE A 170 13.18 8.68 -17.09
C ILE A 170 14.26 9.75 -17.18
N GLU A 171 13.90 10.95 -16.77
CA GLU A 171 14.83 12.06 -16.56
C GLU A 171 15.07 12.23 -15.06
N TYR A 172 16.34 12.19 -14.65
CA TYR A 172 16.73 12.31 -13.26
C TYR A 172 18.00 13.16 -13.09
N VAL A 173 18.23 13.65 -11.88
CA VAL A 173 19.50 14.26 -11.48
C VAL A 173 20.38 13.16 -10.93
N ALA A 174 21.53 12.91 -11.55
CA ALA A 174 22.48 11.88 -11.12
C ALA A 174 23.35 12.33 -9.93
N LEU A 175 24.10 11.41 -9.33
CA LEU A 175 25.02 11.70 -8.22
C LEU A 175 26.06 12.79 -8.55
N ASP A 176 26.51 12.85 -9.81
CA ASP A 176 27.39 13.89 -10.35
C ASP A 176 26.69 15.25 -10.59
N LYS A 177 25.43 15.38 -10.13
CA LYS A 177 24.57 16.56 -10.27
C LYS A 177 24.21 16.94 -11.72
N ARG A 178 24.52 16.10 -12.70
CA ARG A 178 24.09 16.27 -14.10
C ARG A 178 22.70 15.68 -14.30
N ILE A 179 21.98 16.20 -15.29
CA ILE A 179 20.69 15.64 -15.69
C ILE A 179 20.98 14.52 -16.69
N ARG A 180 20.37 13.36 -16.48
CA ARG A 180 20.44 12.23 -17.39
C ARG A 180 19.04 11.85 -17.85
N VAL A 181 18.93 11.40 -19.08
CA VAL A 181 17.74 10.79 -19.65
C VAL A 181 18.15 9.40 -20.09
N VAL A 182 17.45 8.37 -19.61
CA VAL A 182 17.73 6.97 -19.95
C VAL A 182 16.42 6.21 -20.16
N PRO A 183 16.42 5.14 -20.96
CA PRO A 183 15.36 4.14 -20.90
C PRO A 183 15.14 3.65 -19.48
N TYR A 184 13.88 3.53 -19.03
CA TYR A 184 13.57 3.16 -17.65
C TYR A 184 14.18 1.80 -17.25
N ALA A 185 14.28 0.86 -18.19
CA ALA A 185 14.90 -0.44 -17.96
C ALA A 185 16.40 -0.37 -17.54
N LEU A 186 17.08 0.73 -17.87
CA LEU A 186 18.49 0.97 -17.52
C LEU A 186 18.64 1.86 -16.28
N PHE A 187 17.54 2.31 -15.69
CA PHE A 187 17.56 3.21 -14.56
C PHE A 187 17.87 2.47 -13.26
N ASP A 188 18.91 2.91 -12.55
CA ASP A 188 19.19 2.51 -11.17
C ASP A 188 18.96 3.70 -10.22
N VAL A 189 17.96 3.55 -9.34
CA VAL A 189 17.63 4.57 -8.33
C VAL A 189 18.82 4.94 -7.44
N LYS A 190 19.78 4.03 -7.24
CA LYS A 190 21.00 4.30 -6.45
C LYS A 190 21.91 5.33 -7.10
N GLN A 191 21.78 5.56 -8.41
CA GLN A 191 22.57 6.54 -9.15
C GLN A 191 21.89 7.92 -9.25
N ALA A 192 20.72 8.07 -8.62
CA ALA A 192 19.91 9.28 -8.69
C ALA A 192 19.90 10.05 -7.37
N LEU A 193 19.84 11.38 -7.47
CA LEU A 193 19.54 12.31 -6.39
C LEU A 193 18.07 12.76 -6.41
N GLY A 194 17.39 12.63 -7.56
CA GLY A 194 15.98 12.96 -7.68
C GLY A 194 15.41 12.71 -9.07
N ILE A 195 14.17 12.22 -9.11
CA ILE A 195 13.42 12.01 -10.36
C ILE A 195 12.81 13.33 -10.82
N VAL A 196 13.09 13.75 -12.05
CA VAL A 196 12.55 14.99 -12.63
C VAL A 196 11.24 14.70 -13.35
N ARG A 197 11.24 13.77 -14.31
CA ARG A 197 10.04 13.42 -15.10
C ARG A 197 10.16 12.02 -15.67
N VAL A 198 9.03 11.44 -16.04
CA VAL A 198 8.92 10.11 -16.65
C VAL A 198 7.97 10.18 -17.84
N SER A 199 8.25 9.39 -18.87
CA SER A 199 7.35 9.15 -20.00
C SER A 199 6.83 7.71 -19.96
N PHE A 200 5.67 7.48 -20.58
CA PHE A 200 5.03 6.17 -20.60
C PHE A 200 4.85 5.68 -22.04
N ASP A 201 4.98 4.38 -22.20
CA ASP A 201 4.71 3.64 -23.42
C ASP A 201 3.25 3.16 -23.39
N VAL A 202 2.40 3.83 -24.18
CA VAL A 202 0.94 3.59 -24.18
C VAL A 202 0.61 2.21 -24.75
N GLU A 203 1.43 1.70 -25.66
CA GLU A 203 1.23 0.36 -26.25
C GLU A 203 1.46 -0.74 -25.22
N LYS A 204 2.30 -0.49 -24.22
CA LYS A 204 2.53 -1.38 -23.08
C LYS A 204 1.53 -1.21 -21.93
N MET A 205 0.61 -0.26 -22.03
CA MET A 205 -0.50 -0.16 -21.09
C MET A 205 -1.57 -1.19 -21.44
N ALA A 206 -2.25 -1.71 -20.42
CA ALA A 206 -3.35 -2.63 -20.62
C ALA A 206 -4.58 -1.88 -21.13
N ASP A 207 -5.42 -2.56 -21.92
CA ASP A 207 -6.77 -2.07 -22.17
C ASP A 207 -7.53 -1.97 -20.84
N ASN A 208 -8.41 -0.98 -20.72
CA ASN A 208 -9.25 -0.83 -19.54
C ASN A 208 -10.49 -1.75 -19.62
N PHE A 209 -10.25 -3.07 -19.61
CA PHE A 209 -11.30 -4.08 -19.69
C PHE A 209 -11.97 -4.33 -18.32
N THR A 210 -13.11 -5.02 -18.35
CA THR A 210 -13.87 -5.40 -17.16
C THR A 210 -13.32 -6.68 -16.52
N LEU A 211 -13.27 -6.69 -15.20
CA LEU A 211 -12.93 -7.81 -14.35
C LEU A 211 -14.14 -8.16 -13.46
N HIS A 212 -14.22 -9.43 -13.08
CA HIS A 212 -15.19 -9.97 -12.13
C HIS A 212 -14.53 -10.03 -10.76
N LYS A 213 -15.00 -9.18 -9.84
CA LYS A 213 -14.63 -9.18 -8.43
C LYS A 213 -15.51 -10.19 -7.70
N ARG A 214 -14.90 -10.97 -6.80
CA ARG A 214 -15.63 -11.80 -5.84
C ARG A 214 -14.91 -11.88 -4.50
N LYS A 215 -15.69 -12.15 -3.47
CA LYS A 215 -15.23 -12.68 -2.19
C LYS A 215 -15.23 -14.20 -2.28
N ILE A 216 -14.33 -14.86 -1.56
CA ILE A 216 -14.33 -16.31 -1.38
C ILE A 216 -14.47 -16.53 0.13
N GLU A 217 -15.48 -17.27 0.55
CA GLU A 217 -15.62 -17.62 1.97
C GLU A 217 -14.49 -18.54 2.41
N TYR A 218 -14.05 -18.36 3.66
CA TYR A 218 -12.96 -19.18 4.20
C TYR A 218 -13.49 -20.54 4.64
N ASP A 219 -13.35 -21.53 3.76
CA ASP A 219 -13.66 -22.94 3.98
C ASP A 219 -12.46 -23.86 3.60
N ALA A 220 -12.69 -25.17 3.58
CA ALA A 220 -11.67 -26.17 3.24
C ALA A 220 -11.14 -26.09 1.79
N LEU A 221 -11.80 -25.36 0.89
CA LEU A 221 -11.44 -25.22 -0.52
C LEU A 221 -11.06 -23.78 -0.92
N ALA A 222 -11.30 -22.81 -0.04
CA ALA A 222 -11.11 -21.38 -0.28
C ALA A 222 -9.73 -21.02 -0.82
N VAL A 223 -8.69 -21.60 -0.24
CA VAL A 223 -7.31 -21.36 -0.66
C VAL A 223 -7.07 -21.87 -2.07
N ARG A 224 -7.58 -23.05 -2.42
CA ARG A 224 -7.47 -23.59 -3.78
C ARG A 224 -8.14 -22.68 -4.79
N GLU A 225 -9.35 -22.19 -4.46
CA GLU A 225 -10.10 -21.29 -5.32
C GLU A 225 -9.40 -19.93 -5.50
N TRP A 226 -8.88 -19.38 -4.40
CA TRP A 226 -8.12 -18.13 -4.39
C TRP A 226 -6.80 -18.24 -5.17
N LEU A 227 -6.16 -19.42 -5.14
CA LEU A 227 -4.94 -19.70 -5.89
C LEU A 227 -5.16 -19.84 -7.39
N ARG A 228 -6.40 -20.02 -7.87
CA ARG A 228 -6.67 -20.09 -9.31
C ARG A 228 -6.20 -18.82 -10.04
N PRO A 229 -5.82 -18.92 -11.33
CA PRO A 229 -5.39 -17.78 -12.12
C PRO A 229 -6.34 -16.59 -12.00
N SER A 230 -5.78 -15.43 -11.72
CA SER A 230 -6.51 -14.17 -11.54
C SER A 230 -5.67 -12.98 -11.98
N TYR A 231 -6.33 -11.85 -12.22
CA TYR A 231 -5.66 -10.61 -12.55
C TYR A 231 -5.14 -9.91 -11.30
N GLN A 232 -5.93 -9.90 -10.22
CA GLN A 232 -5.51 -9.50 -8.88
C GLN A 232 -6.08 -10.48 -7.85
N ARG A 233 -5.43 -10.56 -6.69
CA ARG A 233 -5.95 -11.26 -5.52
C ARG A 233 -5.32 -10.72 -4.25
N ALA A 234 -6.06 -10.78 -3.15
CA ALA A 234 -5.59 -10.43 -1.83
C ALA A 234 -6.33 -11.27 -0.77
N ILE A 235 -5.71 -11.47 0.39
CA ILE A 235 -6.38 -11.99 1.59
C ILE A 235 -6.17 -10.94 2.68
N PHE A 236 -7.26 -10.45 3.25
CA PHE A 236 -7.19 -9.57 4.41
C PHE A 236 -7.51 -10.36 5.67
N ILE A 237 -6.61 -10.34 6.64
CA ILE A 237 -6.71 -11.08 7.89
C ILE A 237 -6.70 -10.11 9.06
N GLY A 238 -7.77 -10.12 9.84
CA GLY A 238 -7.88 -9.42 11.12
C GLY A 238 -8.65 -10.34 12.08
N LYS A 239 -9.88 -9.95 12.42
CA LYS A 239 -10.86 -10.82 13.11
C LYS A 239 -11.41 -11.93 12.21
N HIS A 240 -11.42 -11.70 10.90
CA HIS A 240 -11.81 -12.69 9.89
C HIS A 240 -10.78 -12.72 8.77
N ALA A 241 -10.81 -13.80 7.98
CA ALA A 241 -10.09 -13.89 6.72
C ALA A 241 -11.05 -13.57 5.56
N VAL A 242 -10.73 -12.52 4.81
CA VAL A 242 -11.50 -12.07 3.64
C VAL A 242 -10.65 -12.29 2.39
N PHE A 243 -11.01 -13.30 1.61
CA PHE A 243 -10.34 -13.63 0.36
C PHE A 243 -11.01 -12.87 -0.77
N LEU A 244 -10.24 -12.06 -1.50
CA LEU A 244 -10.71 -11.31 -2.66
C LEU A 244 -9.96 -11.72 -3.91
N GLN A 245 -10.69 -11.80 -5.02
CA GLN A 245 -10.12 -12.13 -6.32
C GLN A 245 -10.80 -11.32 -7.42
N TRP A 246 -9.99 -10.92 -8.40
CA TRP A 246 -10.45 -10.25 -9.63
C TRP A 246 -9.98 -11.05 -10.83
N SER A 247 -10.91 -11.58 -11.63
CA SER A 247 -10.63 -12.43 -12.80
C SER A 247 -11.31 -11.91 -14.06
N LYS A 248 -10.79 -12.30 -15.24
CA LYS A 248 -11.45 -12.01 -16.53
C LYS A 248 -12.67 -12.89 -16.77
N GLU A 249 -12.64 -14.11 -16.22
CA GLU A 249 -13.74 -15.05 -16.31
C GLU A 249 -14.71 -14.83 -15.14
N LYS A 250 -16.00 -14.78 -15.46
CA LYS A 250 -17.06 -14.96 -14.46
C LYS A 250 -17.04 -16.41 -13.99
N ARG A 251 -17.06 -16.62 -12.68
CA ARG A 251 -16.91 -17.95 -12.06
C ARG A 251 -18.03 -18.37 -11.12
N VAL A 252 -18.99 -17.49 -10.88
CA VAL A 252 -20.12 -17.75 -10.00
C VAL A 252 -21.39 -17.31 -10.72
N GLU A 253 -22.46 -18.09 -10.62
CA GLU A 253 -23.79 -17.76 -11.13
C GLU A 253 -24.55 -16.80 -10.18
N VAL A 254 -23.85 -15.80 -9.65
CA VAL A 254 -24.47 -14.74 -8.86
C VAL A 254 -24.70 -13.53 -9.77
N GLU A 255 -25.78 -12.80 -9.49
CA GLU A 255 -26.05 -11.51 -10.13
C GLU A 255 -24.94 -10.52 -9.74
N GLU A 256 -24.25 -9.98 -10.75
CA GLU A 256 -23.14 -9.06 -10.52
C GLU A 256 -23.62 -7.63 -10.66
N HIS A 257 -23.36 -6.81 -9.64
CA HIS A 257 -23.54 -5.37 -9.74
C HIS A 257 -22.32 -4.71 -10.43
N GLU A 258 -22.43 -3.42 -10.73
CA GLU A 258 -21.35 -2.63 -11.35
C GLU A 258 -20.63 -1.77 -10.31
N ASP A 259 -19.30 -1.88 -10.28
CA ASP A 259 -18.44 -1.17 -9.35
C ASP A 259 -17.47 -0.20 -10.05
N PRO A 260 -17.13 0.93 -9.40
CA PRO A 260 -17.67 1.41 -8.13
C PRO A 260 -19.03 2.12 -8.32
N HIS A 261 -20.02 1.79 -7.49
CA HIS A 261 -21.22 2.62 -7.27
C HIS A 261 -21.07 3.44 -5.97
N CYS A 262 -22.04 4.32 -5.67
CA CYS A 262 -22.01 5.40 -4.66
C CYS A 262 -20.97 5.26 -3.51
N CYS A 263 -20.99 4.13 -2.78
CA CYS A 263 -20.11 3.88 -1.63
C CYS A 263 -19.29 2.58 -1.73
N SER A 264 -19.41 1.79 -2.81
CA SER A 264 -18.98 0.39 -2.80
C SER A 264 -17.48 0.20 -2.62
N ARG A 265 -16.65 1.09 -3.18
CA ARG A 265 -15.20 1.09 -2.93
C ARG A 265 -14.87 1.35 -1.46
N PHE A 266 -15.52 2.36 -0.87
CA PHE A 266 -15.29 2.71 0.52
C PHE A 266 -15.74 1.58 1.44
N CYS A 267 -16.91 0.99 1.18
CA CYS A 267 -17.41 -0.17 1.90
C CYS A 267 -16.45 -1.35 1.76
N LEU A 268 -16.04 -1.71 0.54
CA LEU A 268 -15.08 -2.78 0.29
C LEU A 268 -13.79 -2.59 1.12
N TRP A 269 -13.18 -1.42 1.00
CA TRP A 269 -11.95 -1.10 1.71
C TRP A 269 -12.17 -1.11 3.23
N LEU A 270 -13.22 -0.47 3.73
CA LEU A 270 -13.55 -0.38 5.15
C LEU A 270 -13.79 -1.77 5.76
N GLN A 271 -14.57 -2.61 5.09
CA GLN A 271 -14.93 -3.94 5.57
C GLN A 271 -13.74 -4.88 5.57
N SER A 272 -12.96 -4.89 4.49
CA SER A 272 -11.85 -5.84 4.33
C SER A 272 -10.62 -5.48 5.18
N ASP A 273 -10.34 -4.19 5.40
CA ASP A 273 -9.14 -3.74 6.11
C ASP A 273 -9.48 -3.14 7.51
N PRO A 274 -9.85 -1.85 7.70
CA PRO A 274 -10.02 -1.28 9.05
C PRO A 274 -11.05 -1.98 9.95
N CYS A 275 -12.25 -2.30 9.43
CA CYS A 275 -13.29 -2.95 10.21
C CYS A 275 -12.86 -4.36 10.59
N ASN A 276 -12.29 -5.11 9.65
CA ASN A 276 -11.76 -6.45 9.90
C ASN A 276 -10.64 -6.43 10.97
N ALA A 277 -9.78 -5.41 10.97
CA ALA A 277 -8.75 -5.24 11.98
C ALA A 277 -9.32 -4.93 13.38
N ALA A 278 -10.42 -4.16 13.43
CA ALA A 278 -10.98 -3.63 14.69
C ALA A 278 -12.04 -4.55 15.33
N CYS A 279 -13.14 -4.82 14.62
CA CYS A 279 -14.30 -5.56 15.16
C CYS A 279 -14.72 -6.78 14.32
N GLY A 280 -14.48 -6.78 13.00
CA GLY A 280 -15.03 -7.78 12.08
C GLY A 280 -16.53 -7.68 11.82
N CYS A 281 -17.21 -6.74 12.46
CA CYS A 281 -18.65 -6.67 12.59
C CYS A 281 -19.41 -6.20 11.34
N CYS A 282 -18.73 -5.65 10.33
CA CYS A 282 -19.38 -5.09 9.14
C CYS A 282 -19.10 -5.88 7.85
N ILE A 283 -18.62 -7.12 7.92
CA ILE A 283 -18.28 -7.90 6.72
C ILE A 283 -19.56 -8.42 6.05
N GLU A 284 -19.82 -7.97 4.83
CA GLU A 284 -20.96 -8.43 4.04
C GLU A 284 -20.80 -9.88 3.53
N SER A 285 -21.93 -10.48 3.15
CA SER A 285 -21.98 -11.82 2.54
C SER A 285 -21.32 -11.85 1.16
N GLU A 286 -21.00 -13.04 0.66
CA GLU A 286 -20.29 -13.21 -0.63
C GLU A 286 -21.01 -12.55 -1.80
N GLU A 287 -22.34 -12.64 -1.87
CA GLU A 287 -23.14 -12.17 -3.00
C GLU A 287 -22.99 -10.66 -3.19
N LYS A 288 -22.87 -9.91 -2.09
CA LYS A 288 -22.69 -8.45 -2.12
C LYS A 288 -21.32 -8.02 -2.63
N TYR A 289 -20.33 -8.93 -2.63
CA TYR A 289 -19.01 -8.69 -3.18
C TYR A 289 -18.92 -9.03 -4.68
N ALA A 290 -19.89 -9.76 -5.24
CA ALA A 290 -19.88 -10.13 -6.66
C ALA A 290 -20.16 -8.90 -7.53
N SER A 291 -19.16 -8.45 -8.29
CA SER A 291 -19.32 -7.27 -9.13
C SER A 291 -18.42 -7.25 -10.37
N ARG A 292 -18.85 -6.48 -11.36
CA ARG A 292 -18.07 -6.10 -12.53
C ARG A 292 -17.35 -4.80 -12.23
N VAL A 293 -16.06 -4.73 -12.54
CA VAL A 293 -15.23 -3.58 -12.23
C VAL A 293 -14.16 -3.40 -13.30
N SER A 294 -13.94 -2.17 -13.78
CA SER A 294 -12.89 -1.94 -14.77
C SER A 294 -11.50 -2.07 -14.16
N LEU A 295 -10.50 -2.49 -14.94
CA LEU A 295 -9.11 -2.61 -14.49
C LEU A 295 -8.58 -1.33 -13.84
N TYR A 296 -8.94 -0.17 -14.39
CA TYR A 296 -8.61 1.13 -13.81
C TYR A 296 -9.11 1.26 -12.36
N GLU A 297 -10.33 0.81 -12.07
CA GLU A 297 -10.93 0.93 -10.74
C GLU A 297 -10.41 -0.14 -9.77
N VAL A 298 -10.09 -1.34 -10.25
CA VAL A 298 -9.43 -2.40 -9.45
C VAL A 298 -8.12 -1.91 -8.86
N ASN A 299 -7.37 -1.12 -9.62
CA ASN A 299 -6.10 -0.54 -9.19
C ASN A 299 -6.24 0.55 -8.11
N GLN A 300 -7.45 1.00 -7.80
CA GLN A 300 -7.73 2.03 -6.80
C GLN A 300 -8.49 1.45 -5.63
N PHE A 301 -7.86 0.52 -4.93
CA PHE A 301 -8.48 -0.15 -3.80
C PHE A 301 -8.84 0.82 -2.67
N VAL A 302 -7.94 1.75 -2.32
CA VAL A 302 -8.21 2.76 -1.29
C VAL A 302 -8.99 3.91 -1.92
N PRO A 303 -10.15 4.30 -1.36
CA PRO A 303 -10.91 5.44 -1.87
C PRO A 303 -10.11 6.74 -1.73
N SER A 304 -10.23 7.62 -2.74
CA SER A 304 -9.59 8.95 -2.73
C SER A 304 -10.18 9.92 -1.72
N VAL A 305 -11.33 9.53 -1.17
CA VAL A 305 -12.09 10.33 -0.23
C VAL A 305 -11.40 10.22 1.14
N TRP A 306 -10.91 11.36 1.61
CA TRP A 306 -10.34 11.65 2.93
C TRP A 306 -8.83 11.43 3.13
N ARG A 307 -8.06 12.41 2.65
CA ARG A 307 -6.63 12.63 2.89
C ARG A 307 -6.20 12.67 4.38
N TRP A 308 -7.11 12.62 5.35
CA TRP A 308 -6.82 12.87 6.77
C TRP A 308 -7.52 11.94 7.77
N THR A 309 -8.67 11.31 7.48
CA THR A 309 -9.28 10.31 8.40
C THR A 309 -8.56 8.98 8.37
N LEU A 310 -7.98 8.58 7.24
CA LEU A 310 -7.18 7.36 7.10
C LEU A 310 -5.99 7.34 8.07
N PRO A 311 -5.11 8.37 8.10
CA PRO A 311 -4.09 8.51 9.14
C PRO A 311 -4.62 8.65 10.56
N ALA A 312 -5.85 9.14 10.77
CA ALA A 312 -6.44 9.25 12.11
C ALA A 312 -6.97 7.91 12.62
N LEU A 313 -7.56 7.09 11.74
CA LEU A 313 -8.03 5.72 12.01
C LEU A 313 -6.87 4.72 12.15
N PHE A 314 -5.79 4.89 11.39
CA PHE A 314 -4.56 4.09 11.56
C PHE A 314 -3.53 4.75 12.51
N GLY A 315 -3.82 5.96 12.99
CA GLY A 315 -2.99 6.75 13.89
C GLY A 315 -3.01 6.26 15.35
N TYR A 316 -3.75 5.19 15.63
CA TYR A 316 -3.89 4.50 16.93
C TYR A 316 -2.61 3.79 17.43
N GLY A 317 -1.43 4.26 17.02
CA GLY A 317 -0.16 3.66 17.42
C GLY A 317 0.28 2.49 16.54
N HIS A 318 -0.55 2.02 15.60
CA HIS A 318 -0.14 1.00 14.63
C HIS A 318 1.01 1.48 13.76
N ARG A 319 2.00 0.61 13.56
CA ARG A 319 3.08 0.77 12.60
C ARG A 319 2.81 -0.17 11.44
N ASN A 320 2.76 0.39 10.25
CA ASN A 320 2.58 -0.38 9.03
C ASN A 320 3.95 -0.71 8.42
N TYR A 321 4.18 -2.00 8.20
CA TYR A 321 5.38 -2.51 7.53
C TYR A 321 4.99 -3.63 6.58
N GLU A 322 5.87 -3.94 5.64
CA GLU A 322 5.59 -4.96 4.63
C GLU A 322 6.82 -5.84 4.44
N MET A 323 6.58 -7.14 4.53
CA MET A 323 7.56 -8.19 4.33
C MET A 323 7.34 -8.81 2.94
N PHE A 324 8.43 -9.07 2.24
CA PHE A 324 8.39 -9.92 1.06
C PHE A 324 9.17 -11.18 1.37
N CYS A 325 8.50 -12.32 1.26
CA CYS A 325 9.01 -13.62 1.66
C CYS A 325 9.15 -14.50 0.42
N ALA A 326 10.33 -15.06 0.20
CA ALA A 326 10.51 -16.05 -0.86
C ALA A 326 10.06 -17.42 -0.37
N LEU A 327 9.18 -18.06 -1.13
CA LEU A 327 8.70 -19.39 -0.80
C LEU A 327 9.79 -20.45 -1.03
N PRO A 328 9.77 -21.57 -0.27
CA PRO A 328 10.60 -22.73 -0.55
C PRO A 328 10.34 -23.32 -1.94
N LYS A 329 11.34 -24.01 -2.51
CA LYS A 329 11.29 -24.57 -3.87
C LYS A 329 10.22 -25.65 -4.06
N ARG A 330 9.92 -26.40 -3.01
CA ARG A 330 8.92 -27.48 -3.01
C ARG A 330 7.96 -27.21 -1.87
N VAL A 331 7.02 -26.31 -2.12
CA VAL A 331 5.95 -26.02 -1.19
C VAL A 331 4.63 -26.36 -1.88
N ASP A 332 3.78 -27.12 -1.19
CA ASP A 332 2.37 -27.20 -1.57
C ASP A 332 1.75 -25.84 -1.22
N LEU A 333 1.40 -25.05 -2.24
CA LEU A 333 0.88 -23.70 -2.05
C LEU A 333 -0.44 -23.72 -1.27
N THR A 334 -1.28 -24.72 -1.48
CA THR A 334 -2.55 -24.85 -0.77
C THR A 334 -2.30 -25.07 0.69
N GLU A 335 -1.51 -26.08 1.04
CA GLU A 335 -1.16 -26.39 2.44
C GLU A 335 -0.47 -25.20 3.11
N PHE A 336 0.44 -24.53 2.40
CA PHE A 336 1.16 -23.37 2.92
C PHE A 336 0.22 -22.20 3.26
N PHE A 337 -0.67 -21.82 2.34
CA PHE A 337 -1.58 -20.70 2.57
C PHE A 337 -2.67 -21.04 3.58
N GLU A 338 -3.15 -22.29 3.64
CA GLU A 338 -4.06 -22.74 4.70
C GLU A 338 -3.41 -22.57 6.09
N LYS A 339 -2.19 -23.10 6.27
CA LYS A 339 -1.44 -22.94 7.52
C LYS A 339 -1.12 -21.47 7.82
N MET A 340 -0.76 -20.69 6.81
CA MET A 340 -0.47 -19.26 6.96
C MET A 340 -1.69 -18.49 7.45
N VAL A 341 -2.87 -18.72 6.85
CA VAL A 341 -4.12 -18.05 7.24
C VAL A 341 -4.49 -18.42 8.67
N VAL A 342 -4.45 -19.70 9.04
CA VAL A 342 -4.75 -20.15 10.41
C VAL A 342 -3.79 -19.53 11.42
N ASN A 343 -2.49 -19.54 11.14
CA ASN A 343 -1.49 -18.98 12.05
C ASN A 343 -1.62 -17.46 12.20
N LEU A 344 -1.93 -16.74 11.12
CA LEU A 344 -2.14 -15.29 11.17
C LEU A 344 -3.45 -14.91 11.87
N LEU A 345 -4.53 -15.67 11.69
CA LEU A 345 -5.77 -15.49 12.45
C LEU A 345 -5.50 -15.61 13.95
N ARG A 346 -4.89 -16.73 14.39
CA ARG A 346 -4.51 -16.94 15.80
C ARG A 346 -3.58 -15.86 16.33
N MET A 347 -2.62 -15.43 15.51
CA MET A 347 -1.73 -14.33 15.87
C MET A 347 -2.51 -13.03 16.10
N HIS A 348 -3.45 -12.67 15.22
CA HIS A 348 -4.25 -11.45 15.36
C HIS A 348 -5.32 -11.54 16.45
N GLU A 349 -5.79 -12.72 16.81
CA GLU A 349 -6.61 -12.93 18.02
C GLU A 349 -5.83 -12.53 19.29
N ASP A 350 -4.55 -12.89 19.34
CA ASP A 350 -3.65 -12.63 20.47
C ASP A 350 -3.16 -11.17 20.51
N ILE A 351 -2.61 -10.64 19.42
CA ILE A 351 -1.97 -9.31 19.42
C ILE A 351 -2.76 -8.19 18.75
N GLY A 352 -3.91 -8.51 18.15
CA GLY A 352 -4.67 -7.57 17.33
C GLY A 352 -3.97 -7.16 16.03
N GLY A 353 -4.47 -6.08 15.42
CA GLY A 353 -3.98 -5.56 14.14
C GLY A 353 -4.49 -6.34 12.93
N ARG A 354 -3.79 -6.20 11.80
CA ARG A 354 -4.15 -6.89 10.55
C ARG A 354 -2.96 -7.26 9.69
N SER A 355 -3.22 -8.17 8.76
CA SER A 355 -2.35 -8.56 7.66
C SER A 355 -3.10 -8.49 6.33
N GLU A 356 -2.43 -8.06 5.27
CA GLU A 356 -2.86 -8.23 3.89
C GLU A 356 -1.84 -9.12 3.19
N ILE A 357 -2.30 -10.26 2.68
CA ILE A 357 -1.51 -11.22 1.93
C ILE A 357 -1.76 -11.00 0.46
N ARG A 358 -0.68 -10.83 -0.30
CA ARG A 358 -0.69 -10.90 -1.75
C ARG A 358 0.36 -11.91 -2.20
N PHE A 359 0.12 -12.52 -3.35
CA PHE A 359 0.94 -13.61 -3.85
C PHE A 359 1.18 -13.44 -5.33
N SER A 360 2.44 -13.59 -5.74
CA SER A 360 2.83 -13.66 -7.14
C SER A 360 3.95 -14.68 -7.29
N LYS A 361 3.66 -15.78 -7.99
CA LYS A 361 4.60 -16.88 -8.30
C LYS A 361 5.24 -17.55 -7.10
N HIS A 362 6.35 -17.01 -6.60
CA HIS A 362 7.15 -17.57 -5.50
C HIS A 362 7.45 -16.53 -4.42
N VAL A 363 6.80 -15.36 -4.48
CA VAL A 363 6.96 -14.30 -3.50
C VAL A 363 5.61 -14.03 -2.85
N VAL A 364 5.60 -14.12 -1.51
CA VAL A 364 4.49 -13.67 -0.68
C VAL A 364 4.78 -12.26 -0.20
N PHE A 365 3.81 -11.39 -0.37
CA PHE A 365 3.82 -10.01 0.07
C PHE A 365 2.90 -9.96 1.29
N LEU A 366 3.45 -9.63 2.45
CA LEU A 366 2.73 -9.60 3.71
C LEU A 366 2.78 -8.19 4.27
N ASP A 367 1.70 -7.44 4.09
CA ASP A 367 1.52 -6.07 4.58
C ASP A 367 0.83 -6.09 5.95
N LEU A 368 1.56 -5.65 6.98
CA LEU A 368 1.19 -5.78 8.39
C LEU A 368 0.93 -4.42 9.01
N SER A 369 -0.08 -4.33 9.86
CA SER A 369 -0.37 -3.14 10.66
C SER A 369 -0.54 -3.52 12.13
N LEU A 370 0.52 -3.34 12.92
CA LEU A 370 0.60 -3.80 14.32
C LEU A 370 1.01 -2.68 15.27
N THR A 371 0.58 -2.73 16.53
CA THR A 371 1.01 -1.80 17.59
C THR A 371 2.31 -2.24 18.29
N ALA A 372 2.50 -3.55 18.45
CA ALA A 372 3.62 -4.19 19.14
C ALA A 372 3.88 -5.61 18.59
N ASN A 373 4.77 -6.38 19.24
CA ASN A 373 5.06 -7.79 18.92
C ASN A 373 5.45 -8.02 17.45
N PHE A 374 6.29 -7.13 16.92
CA PHE A 374 6.71 -7.14 15.51
C PHE A 374 7.48 -8.40 15.12
N ASP A 375 7.91 -9.22 16.08
CA ASP A 375 8.59 -10.49 15.88
C ASP A 375 7.64 -11.65 15.59
N LYS A 376 6.38 -11.61 16.03
CA LYS A 376 5.44 -12.73 15.84
C LYS A 376 5.19 -13.06 14.36
N PRO A 377 5.01 -12.09 13.44
CA PRO A 377 4.88 -12.41 12.02
C PRO A 377 6.10 -13.12 11.45
N PHE A 378 7.31 -12.78 11.91
CA PHE A 378 8.54 -13.46 11.49
C PHE A 378 8.53 -14.91 11.94
N ARG A 379 8.17 -15.19 13.20
CA ARG A 379 8.04 -16.57 13.70
C ARG A 379 6.99 -17.38 12.95
N VAL A 380 5.86 -16.75 12.59
CA VAL A 380 4.85 -17.39 11.73
C VAL A 380 5.49 -17.80 10.39
N MET A 381 6.18 -16.88 9.71
CA MET A 381 6.84 -17.20 8.44
C MET A 381 7.92 -18.28 8.58
N GLU A 382 8.72 -18.23 9.65
CA GLU A 382 9.73 -19.26 9.96
C GLU A 382 9.11 -20.65 10.17
N SER A 383 7.99 -20.72 10.91
CA SER A 383 7.28 -21.98 11.16
C SER A 383 6.71 -22.61 9.89
N LEU A 384 6.50 -21.78 8.85
CA LEU A 384 6.07 -22.21 7.52
C LEU A 384 7.25 -22.55 6.60
N GLY A 385 8.48 -22.54 7.12
CA GLY A 385 9.70 -22.86 6.39
C GLY A 385 10.23 -21.72 5.51
N VAL A 386 9.77 -20.48 5.68
CA VAL A 386 10.35 -19.35 4.96
C VAL A 386 11.75 -19.06 5.49
N LEU A 387 12.73 -19.05 4.59
CA LEU A 387 14.15 -18.90 4.95
C LEU A 387 14.67 -17.48 4.76
N ALA A 388 13.96 -16.64 4.02
CA ALA A 388 14.45 -15.33 3.65
C ALA A 388 13.36 -14.32 3.36
N TYR A 389 13.67 -13.07 3.68
CA TYR A 389 12.76 -11.95 3.51
C TYR A 389 13.48 -10.66 3.13
N THR A 390 12.73 -9.67 2.68
CA THR A 390 13.14 -8.26 2.66
C THR A 390 11.99 -7.40 3.19
N LEU A 391 12.26 -6.15 3.52
CA LEU A 391 11.26 -5.19 4.01
C LEU A 391 11.04 -4.07 2.99
N HIS A 392 9.81 -3.58 2.91
CA HIS A 392 9.48 -2.45 2.06
C HIS A 392 10.13 -1.16 2.59
N LYS A 393 11.13 -0.65 1.86
CA LYS A 393 11.93 0.53 2.24
C LYS A 393 11.14 1.82 2.43
N GLY A 394 9.90 1.90 1.95
CA GLY A 394 9.01 3.05 2.15
C GLY A 394 8.16 3.01 3.42
N LYS A 395 8.26 1.95 4.23
CA LYS A 395 7.41 1.68 5.41
C LYS A 395 8.26 1.54 6.68
N PHE A 396 7.62 1.29 7.83
CA PHE A 396 8.32 0.99 9.08
C PHE A 396 9.21 -0.25 8.90
N GLU A 397 10.40 -0.25 9.50
CA GLU A 397 11.34 -1.38 9.44
C GLU A 397 11.59 -1.87 10.87
N PRO A 398 10.88 -2.93 11.32
CA PRO A 398 11.09 -3.44 12.67
C PRO A 398 12.49 -4.06 12.80
N SER A 399 13.12 -3.82 13.95
CA SER A 399 14.34 -4.54 14.35
C SER A 399 13.91 -5.80 15.08
N VAL A 400 14.12 -6.95 14.47
CA VAL A 400 13.69 -8.26 14.97
C VAL A 400 14.85 -9.22 14.83
N ALA A 401 15.13 -9.98 15.89
CA ALA A 401 15.98 -11.16 15.79
C ALA A 401 15.16 -12.27 15.13
N SER A 402 15.54 -12.65 13.91
CA SER A 402 14.93 -13.72 13.14
C SER A 402 16.03 -14.60 12.57
N SER A 403 15.77 -15.90 12.49
CA SER A 403 16.59 -16.90 11.79
C SER A 403 16.53 -16.74 10.27
N MET A 404 15.51 -16.05 9.74
CA MET A 404 15.40 -15.78 8.31
C MET A 404 16.50 -14.82 7.84
N ARG A 405 17.07 -15.11 6.67
CA ARG A 405 18.04 -14.23 6.02
C ARG A 405 17.36 -12.98 5.46
N LYS A 406 17.67 -11.80 6.02
CA LYS A 406 17.31 -10.51 5.41
C LYS A 406 18.12 -10.30 4.13
N MET A 407 17.44 -10.11 3.00
CA MET A 407 18.03 -9.86 1.69
C MET A 407 17.62 -8.48 1.15
N SER A 408 18.27 -8.00 0.09
CA SER A 408 17.74 -6.93 -0.74
C SER A 408 16.63 -7.42 -1.66
N ASN A 409 15.77 -6.52 -2.14
CA ASN A 409 14.72 -6.88 -3.11
C ASN A 409 15.29 -7.55 -4.37
N LYS A 410 16.43 -7.06 -4.89
CA LYS A 410 17.08 -7.64 -6.08
C LYS A 410 17.51 -9.09 -5.82
N GLU A 411 18.10 -9.36 -4.66
CA GLU A 411 18.50 -10.71 -4.26
C GLU A 411 17.28 -11.61 -4.07
N LEU A 412 16.22 -11.13 -3.42
CA LEU A 412 15.00 -11.90 -3.22
C LEU A 412 14.35 -12.31 -4.55
N TYR A 413 14.20 -11.38 -5.49
CA TYR A 413 13.64 -11.70 -6.81
C TYR A 413 14.57 -12.59 -7.64
N SER A 414 15.89 -12.43 -7.50
CA SER A 414 16.85 -13.33 -8.17
C SER A 414 16.76 -14.74 -7.60
N TYR A 415 16.65 -14.86 -6.28
CA TYR A 415 16.43 -16.13 -5.59
C TYR A 415 15.11 -16.78 -6.03
N ALA A 416 14.01 -16.03 -6.07
CA ALA A 416 12.72 -16.53 -6.54
C ALA A 416 12.77 -17.04 -8.00
N LYS A 417 13.46 -16.32 -8.90
CA LYS A 417 13.68 -16.77 -10.29
C LYS A 417 14.57 -18.01 -10.39
N GLN A 418 15.59 -18.13 -9.56
CA GLN A 418 16.46 -19.30 -9.52
C GLN A 418 15.72 -20.54 -9.00
N VAL A 419 14.83 -20.36 -8.02
CA VAL A 419 13.90 -21.38 -7.53
C VAL A 419 12.98 -21.87 -8.65
N GLU A 420 12.36 -20.95 -9.40
CA GLU A 420 11.47 -21.24 -10.55
C GLU A 420 12.20 -22.02 -11.65
N SER A 421 13.42 -21.62 -12.01
CA SER A 421 14.22 -22.25 -13.08
C SER A 421 14.84 -23.60 -12.71
N LYS A 422 14.54 -24.15 -11.52
CA LYS A 422 15.13 -25.38 -10.96
C LYS A 422 16.66 -25.37 -10.80
N LYS A 423 17.35 -24.25 -11.05
CA LYS A 423 18.83 -24.17 -11.15
C LYS A 423 19.61 -24.24 -9.83
N ILE A 424 18.95 -24.24 -8.68
CA ILE A 424 19.63 -24.45 -7.39
C ILE A 424 19.44 -25.91 -6.93
N LYS A 425 20.54 -26.65 -6.84
CA LYS A 425 20.68 -27.81 -5.94
C LYS A 425 21.15 -27.23 -4.59
N PHE A 426 20.32 -27.34 -3.55
CA PHE A 426 20.77 -27.16 -2.18
C PHE A 426 21.25 -28.52 -1.68
#